data_AF-A0A9N7L089-F1
#
_entry.id   AF-A0A9N7L089-F1
#
_cell.length_a   1.000
_cell.length_b   1.000
_cell.length_c   1.000
_cell.angle_alpha   90.00
_cell.angle_beta   90.00
_cell.angle_gamma   90.00
#
_symmetry.space_group_name_H-M   'P 1'
#
loop_
_entity.id
_entity.type
_entity.pdbx_description
1 polymer ?
#
loop_
_entity_poly.entity_id
_entity_poly.type
_entity_poly.pdbx_seq_one_letter_code
_entity_poly.pdbx_strand_id
1 'polypeptide(L)' 'MIMIRTIEATIDEHGTVHLNEAIELLTSHRALVTILEEKPQQTLEETALLSQEALAEDWDNPEEDMAWSHL' A
#
# COMPACT_ATOMS: atom_id res chain seq x y z
N MET A 1 18.49 13.30 -15.34
CA MET A 1 17.77 12.34 -14.47
C MET A 1 16.58 13.06 -13.85
N ILE A 2 15.35 12.56 -13.97
CA ILE A 2 14.21 13.13 -13.24
C ILE A 2 14.30 12.59 -11.81
N MET A 3 14.38 13.48 -10.81
CA MET A 3 14.33 13.10 -9.40
C MET A 3 12.90 13.29 -8.92
N ILE A 4 12.19 12.19 -8.69
CA ILE A 4 10.86 12.21 -8.05
C ILE A 4 11.03 12.28 -6.54
N ARG A 5 10.22 13.12 -5.90
CA ARG A 5 10.18 13.27 -4.44
C ARG A 5 8.74 13.05 -4.02
N THR A 6 8.52 12.12 -3.10
CA THR A 6 7.20 11.90 -2.49
C THR A 6 7.16 12.64 -1.17
N ILE A 7 6.12 13.42 -0.97
CA ILE A 7 5.97 14.29 0.20
C ILE A 7 4.61 13.95 0.81
N GLU A 8 4.62 13.69 2.10
CA GLU A 8 3.39 13.38 2.83
C GLU A 8 2.58 14.66 3.03
N ALA A 9 1.28 14.53 2.81
CA ALA A 9 0.32 15.61 2.94
C ALA A 9 -0.98 15.06 3.51
N THR A 10 -1.69 15.91 4.24
CA THR A 10 -3.05 15.62 4.71
C THR A 10 -4.05 16.31 3.78
N ILE A 11 -5.18 15.65 3.55
CA ILE A 11 -6.29 16.23 2.79
C ILE A 11 -7.43 16.48 3.77
N ASP A 12 -7.91 17.71 3.85
CA ASP A 12 -9.01 18.06 4.73
C ASP A 12 -10.39 17.70 4.15
N GLU A 13 -11.44 17.90 4.94
CA GLU A 13 -12.84 17.61 4.56
C GLU A 13 -13.34 18.44 3.37
N HIS A 14 -12.65 19.52 3.02
CA HIS A 14 -12.95 20.36 1.86
C HIS A 14 -12.14 19.96 0.61
N GLY A 15 -11.28 18.95 0.72
CA GLY A 15 -10.41 18.49 -0.36
C GLY A 15 -9.16 19.34 -0.54
N THR A 16 -8.81 20.19 0.43
CA THR A 16 -7.59 20.99 0.37
C THR A 16 -6.40 20.15 0.82
N VAL A 17 -5.34 20.15 0.01
CA VAL A 17 -4.10 19.45 0.31
C VAL A 17 -3.20 20.34 1.17
N HIS A 18 -2.88 19.87 2.37
CA HIS A 18 -1.95 20.52 3.29
C HIS A 18 -0.65 19.72 3.33
N LEU A 19 0.43 20.33 2.84
CA LEU A 19 1.75 19.72 2.87
C LEU A 19 2.28 19.70 4.31
N ASN A 20 2.76 18.55 4.78
CA ASN A 20 3.30 18.42 6.14
C ASN A 20 4.63 19.16 6.30
N GLU A 21 5.32 19.44 5.19
CA GLU A 21 6.53 20.25 5.12
C GLU A 21 6.44 21.34 4.05
N ALA A 22 7.13 22.46 4.28
CA ALA A 22 7.23 23.52 3.29
C ALA A 22 8.18 23.09 2.16
N ILE A 23 7.70 23.19 0.91
CA ILE A 23 8.51 22.85 -0.26
C ILE A 23 8.97 24.13 -0.94
N GLU A 24 10.27 24.36 -0.96
CA GLU A 24 10.87 25.41 -1.78
C GLU A 24 11.11 24.88 -3.21
N LEU A 25 10.46 25.54 -4.17
CA LEU A 25 10.64 25.25 -5.60
C LEU A 25 11.21 26.49 -6.28
N LEU A 26 12.35 26.33 -6.93
CA LEU A 26 13.03 27.42 -7.65
C LEU A 26 12.28 27.86 -8.92
N THR A 27 11.41 27.01 -9.45
CA THR A 27 10.59 27.25 -10.64
C THR A 27 9.24 26.52 -10.50
N SER A 28 8.30 26.74 -11.42
CA SER A 28 7.05 25.98 -11.45
C SER A 28 7.29 24.51 -11.82
N HIS A 29 6.74 23.59 -11.03
CA HIS A 29 6.85 22.15 -11.24
C HIS A 29 5.46 21.51 -11.36
N ARG A 30 5.40 20.36 -12.06
CA ARG A 30 4.22 19.50 -12.05
C ARG A 30 4.31 18.58 -10.84
N ALA A 31 3.20 18.44 -10.11
CA ALA A 31 3.07 17.51 -9.00
C ALA A 31 2.14 16.35 -9.38
N LEU A 32 2.38 15.18 -8.78
CA LEU A 32 1.46 14.06 -8.79
C LEU A 32 0.85 13.96 -7.39
N VAL A 33 -0.48 13.84 -7.32
CA VAL A 33 -1.18 13.62 -6.06
C VAL A 33 -1.70 12.18 -6.05
N THR A 34 -1.42 11.46 -4.98
CA THR A 34 -1.92 10.10 -4.75
C THR A 34 -2.70 10.12 -3.45
N ILE A 35 -3.98 9.76 -3.51
CA ILE A 35 -4.86 9.71 -2.34
C ILE A 35 -4.75 8.31 -1.74
N LEU A 36 -4.38 8.24 -0.46
CA LEU A 36 -4.34 6.99 0.29
C LEU A 36 -5.73 6.77 0.90
N GLU A 37 -6.57 6.00 0.22
CA GLU A 37 -7.85 5.56 0.77
C GLU A 37 -7.59 4.44 1.78
N GLU A 38 -7.71 4.74 3.07
CA GLU A 38 -7.78 3.70 4.09
C GLU A 38 -9.10 2.95 3.89
N LYS A 39 -9.00 1.71 3.41
CA LYS A 39 -10.18 0.83 3.38
C LYS A 39 -10.70 0.72 4.82
N PRO A 40 -12.02 0.77 5.04
CA PRO A 40 -12.57 0.54 6.37
C PRO A 40 -11.98 -0.77 6.90
N GLN A 41 -11.34 -0.70 8.06
CA GLN A 41 -10.53 -1.77 8.64
C GLN A 41 -11.28 -3.12 8.69
N GLN A 42 -12.61 -3.05 8.77
CA GLN A 42 -13.53 -4.19 8.71
C GLN A 42 -13.38 -5.06 7.46
N THR A 43 -13.17 -4.48 6.27
CA THR A 43 -13.13 -5.26 5.02
C THR A 43 -11.82 -6.04 4.85
N LEU A 44 -10.73 -5.55 5.43
CA LEU A 44 -9.40 -6.15 5.27
C LEU A 44 -9.20 -7.34 6.22
N GLU A 45 -9.75 -7.25 7.44
CA GLU A 45 -9.75 -8.36 8.41
C GLU A 45 -10.62 -9.53 7.93
N GLU A 46 -11.83 -9.26 7.41
CA GLU A 46 -12.73 -10.31 6.88
C GLU A 46 -12.13 -11.01 5.66
N THR A 47 -11.53 -10.26 4.72
CA THR A 47 -10.93 -10.84 3.51
C THR A 47 -9.67 -11.65 3.84
N ALA A 48 -8.85 -11.19 4.78
CA ALA A 48 -7.65 -11.90 5.20
C ALA A 48 -7.99 -13.21 5.94
N LEU A 49 -9.05 -13.24 6.74
CA LEU A 49 -9.50 -14.44 7.45
C LEU A 49 -10.06 -15.48 6.48
N LEU A 50 -10.90 -15.05 5.53
CA LEU A 50 -11.45 -15.92 4.47
C LEU A 50 -10.35 -16.50 3.56
N SER A 51 -9.30 -15.72 3.28
CA SER A 51 -8.17 -16.18 2.46
C SER A 51 -7.28 -17.16 3.23
N GLN A 52 -7.11 -16.98 4.55
CA GLN A 52 -6.35 -17.91 5.39
C GLN A 52 -7.02 -19.29 5.44
N GLU A 53 -8.34 -19.34 5.64
CA GLU A 53 -9.08 -20.61 5.64
C GLU A 53 -8.98 -21.33 4.29
N ALA A 54 -9.09 -20.59 3.17
CA ALA A 54 -8.98 -21.17 1.84
C ALA A 54 -7.55 -21.63 1.46
N LEU A 55 -6.49 -20.95 1.92
CA LEU A 55 -5.11 -21.38 1.67
C LEU A 55 -4.65 -22.52 2.60
N ALA A 56 -5.21 -22.64 3.80
CA ALA A 56 -4.81 -23.67 4.76
C ALA A 56 -5.11 -25.10 4.26
N GLU A 57 -6.14 -25.27 3.42
CA GLU A 57 -6.51 -26.59 2.88
C GLU A 57 -5.53 -27.12 1.81
N ASP A 58 -4.83 -26.22 1.10
CA ASP A 58 -3.98 -26.57 -0.05
C ASP A 58 -2.46 -26.46 0.27
N TRP A 59 -2.11 -25.91 1.43
CA TRP A 59 -0.73 -25.65 1.84
C TRP A 59 -0.03 -26.85 2.52
N ASP A 60 -0.77 -27.80 3.08
CA ASP A 60 -0.24 -28.94 3.84
C ASP A 60 0.09 -30.14 2.92
N ASN A 61 0.75 -29.91 1.78
CA ASN A 61 1.17 -30.98 0.87
C ASN A 61 2.62 -31.43 1.15
N PRO A 62 2.84 -32.59 1.79
CA PRO A 62 4.18 -33.09 2.12
C PRO A 62 5.06 -33.39 0.89
N GLU A 63 4.48 -33.51 -0.31
CA GLU A 63 5.24 -33.66 -1.56
C GLU A 63 5.91 -32.35 -2.00
N GLU A 64 5.26 -31.21 -1.73
CA GLU A 64 5.79 -29.87 -2.05
C GLU A 64 6.88 -29.43 -1.07
N ASP A 65 6.75 -29.76 0.22
CA ASP A 65 7.78 -29.52 1.23
C ASP A 65 9.10 -30.21 0.89
N MET A 66 9.05 -31.43 0.34
CA MET A 66 10.24 -32.13 -0.15
C MET A 66 10.82 -31.46 -1.39
N ALA A 67 9.97 -30.97 -2.30
CA ALA A 67 10.43 -30.27 -3.49
C ALA A 67 11.10 -28.93 -3.17
N TRP A 68 10.65 -28.21 -2.14
CA TRP A 68 11.21 -26.93 -1.70
C TRP A 68 12.48 -27.10 -0.85
N SER A 69 12.67 -28.25 -0.21
CA SER A 69 13.91 -28.57 0.53
C SER A 69 15.16 -28.68 -0.37
N HIS A 70 14.99 -28.70 -1.69
CA HIS A 70 16.07 -28.90 -2.66
C HIS A 70 16.42 -27.64 -3.49
N LEU A 71 15.81 -26.48 -3.18
CA LEU A 71 16.08 -25.17 -3.78
C LEU A 71 17.01 -24.32 -2.91
#